data_AF-A0A5B8VIV3-F1
#
_entry.id   AF-A0A5B8VIV3-F1
#
_cell.length_a   1.000
_cell.length_b   1.000
_cell.length_c   1.000
_cell.angle_alpha   90.00
_cell.angle_beta   90.00
_cell.angle_gamma   90.00
#
_symmetry.space_group_name_H-M   'P 1'
#
loop_
_entity.id
_entity.type
_entity.pdbx_description
1 polymer ?
#
loop_
_entity_poly.entity_id
_entity_poly.type
_entity_poly.pdbx_seq_one_letter_code
_entity_poly.pdbx_strand_id
1 'polypeptide(L)'
;MDNTKNIKSILLNLVIIIALSLLILFIFFFSLKSITRHGEAISVPDVTGMPSSQAMAKITAMGLQPVVLDTVFFDTLAPLSIVSQTPASAAKVKEDHIIYLTVNRAVPPTIQMPNLVGYSLNSATLLLKSFGLHLGTHSYTANLVKDAVVKQMMGDSEIVAGTRIPMGTTIDLVIGDGSGSQMMSVPDIIGMQLSEAKDYISSMNCSIGAVTLI
;
A
#
# COMPACT_ATOMS: atom_id res chain seq x y z
N MET A 1 -70.26 40.45 -52.59
CA MET A 1 -69.39 39.25 -52.65
C MET A 1 -68.69 39.10 -51.30
N ASP A 2 -68.87 37.98 -50.62
CA ASP A 2 -68.64 37.80 -49.19
C ASP A 2 -67.17 37.50 -48.84
N ASN A 3 -66.32 38.55 -48.83
CA ASN A 3 -64.90 38.45 -48.43
C ASN A 3 -64.70 38.13 -46.94
N THR A 4 -65.75 38.23 -46.11
CA THR A 4 -65.65 37.97 -44.67
C THR A 4 -65.59 36.48 -44.33
N LYS A 5 -66.18 35.61 -45.17
CA LYS A 5 -66.09 34.15 -45.01
C LYS A 5 -64.67 33.62 -45.20
N ASN A 6 -63.95 34.12 -46.20
CA ASN A 6 -62.59 33.65 -46.52
C ASN A 6 -61.57 34.04 -45.43
N ILE A 7 -61.69 35.24 -44.85
CA ILE A 7 -60.82 35.70 -43.75
C ILE A 7 -61.01 34.86 -42.50
N LYS A 8 -62.27 34.50 -42.16
CA LYS A 8 -62.57 33.63 -41.01
C LYS A 8 -61.98 32.22 -41.18
N SER A 9 -62.03 31.65 -42.39
CA SER A 9 -61.43 30.34 -42.68
C SER A 9 -59.89 30.34 -42.59
N ILE A 10 -59.24 31.42 -43.05
CA ILE A 10 -57.78 31.57 -42.93
C ILE A 10 -57.37 31.71 -41.46
N LEU A 11 -58.10 32.53 -40.69
CA LEU A 11 -57.84 32.73 -39.26
C LEU A 11 -58.06 31.43 -38.46
N LEU A 12 -59.06 30.64 -38.82
CA LEU A 12 -59.31 29.32 -38.24
C LEU A 12 -58.16 28.33 -38.51
N ASN A 13 -57.67 28.23 -39.76
CA ASN A 13 -56.55 27.36 -40.09
C ASN A 13 -55.25 27.79 -39.37
N LEU A 14 -55.02 29.10 -39.23
CA LEU A 14 -53.86 29.63 -38.49
C LEU A 14 -53.91 29.21 -37.01
N VAL A 15 -55.07 29.32 -36.37
CA VAL A 15 -55.27 28.88 -34.97
C VAL A 15 -55.07 27.36 -34.84
N ILE A 16 -55.56 26.57 -35.81
CA ILE A 16 -55.36 25.11 -35.82
C ILE A 16 -53.88 24.77 -35.93
N ILE A 17 -53.12 25.44 -36.82
CA ILE A 17 -51.68 25.21 -36.97
C ILE A 17 -50.93 25.58 -35.70
N ILE A 18 -51.26 26.72 -35.08
CA ILE A 18 -50.66 27.14 -33.81
C ILE A 18 -50.96 26.13 -32.70
N ALA A 19 -52.21 25.66 -32.61
CA ALA A 19 -52.61 24.64 -31.63
C ALA A 19 -51.90 23.31 -31.88
N LEU A 20 -51.77 22.86 -33.13
CA LEU A 20 -51.02 21.66 -33.50
C LEU A 20 -49.54 21.80 -33.17
N SER A 21 -48.95 22.96 -33.47
CA SER A 21 -47.55 23.25 -33.17
C SER A 21 -47.28 23.23 -31.67
N LEU A 22 -48.18 23.81 -30.87
CA LEU A 22 -48.09 23.77 -29.41
C LEU A 22 -48.27 22.35 -28.86
N LEU A 23 -49.17 21.57 -29.44
CA LEU A 23 -49.38 20.17 -29.06
C LEU A 23 -48.15 19.31 -29.36
N ILE A 24 -47.56 19.45 -30.55
CA ILE A 24 -46.33 18.75 -30.94
C ILE A 24 -45.18 19.14 -30.01
N LEU A 25 -45.05 20.44 -29.70
CA LEU A 25 -44.02 20.95 -28.79
C LEU A 25 -44.22 20.40 -27.37
N PHE A 26 -45.46 20.34 -26.88
CA PHE A 26 -45.79 19.73 -25.59
C PHE A 26 -45.45 18.24 -25.56
N ILE A 27 -45.81 17.47 -26.59
CA ILE A 27 -45.47 16.05 -26.71
C ILE A 27 -43.95 15.87 -26.78
N PHE A 28 -43.24 16.72 -27.52
CA PHE A 28 -41.78 16.67 -27.62
C PHE A 28 -41.10 16.92 -26.28
N PHE A 29 -41.51 17.96 -25.53
CA PHE A 29 -40.98 18.22 -24.19
C PHE A 29 -41.36 17.15 -23.18
N PHE A 30 -42.57 16.61 -23.24
CA PHE A 30 -43.03 15.52 -22.37
C PHE A 30 -42.29 14.20 -22.68
N SER A 31 -42.06 13.91 -23.96
CA SER A 31 -41.32 12.74 -24.42
C SER A 31 -39.83 12.86 -24.07
N LEU A 32 -39.23 14.04 -24.24
CA LEU A 32 -37.87 14.32 -23.75
C LEU A 32 -37.77 14.10 -22.23
N LYS A 33 -38.74 14.58 -21.45
CA LYS A 33 -38.78 14.37 -19.99
C LYS A 33 -38.86 12.87 -19.63
N SER A 34 -39.64 12.08 -20.37
CA SER A 34 -39.81 10.65 -20.13
C SER A 34 -38.61 9.81 -20.58
N ILE A 35 -37.97 10.17 -21.70
CA ILE A 35 -36.82 9.46 -22.26
C ILE A 35 -35.55 9.76 -21.46
N THR A 36 -35.41 10.99 -20.97
CA THR A 36 -34.17 11.42 -20.30
C THR A 36 -34.10 11.08 -18.82
N ARG A 37 -35.14 10.45 -18.22
CA ARG A 37 -35.22 10.00 -16.81
C ARG A 37 -34.41 10.92 -15.88
N HIS A 38 -34.69 12.23 -15.96
CA HIS A 38 -33.97 13.22 -15.18
C HIS A 38 -34.31 13.03 -13.70
N GLY A 39 -33.35 12.56 -12.90
CA GLY A 39 -33.29 12.93 -11.48
C GLY A 39 -33.38 11.83 -10.43
N GLU A 40 -33.47 10.54 -10.80
CA GLU A 40 -33.29 9.48 -9.81
C GLU A 40 -31.80 9.24 -9.61
N ALA A 41 -31.27 9.89 -8.57
CA ALA A 41 -29.91 9.70 -8.12
C ALA A 41 -29.90 8.71 -6.96
N ILE A 42 -29.21 7.58 -7.16
CA ILE A 42 -28.95 6.59 -6.13
C ILE A 42 -27.76 7.06 -5.30
N SER A 43 -27.87 6.92 -3.98
CA SER A 43 -26.77 7.19 -3.07
C SER A 43 -25.83 5.98 -3.03
N VAL A 44 -24.55 6.20 -3.32
CA VAL A 44 -23.55 5.13 -3.33
C VAL A 44 -23.38 4.57 -1.90
N PRO A 45 -23.50 3.24 -1.71
CA PRO A 45 -23.29 2.63 -0.40
C PRO A 45 -21.82 2.70 0.01
N ASP A 46 -21.56 2.76 1.31
CA ASP A 46 -20.22 2.45 1.82
C ASP A 46 -20.03 0.92 1.85
N VAL A 47 -19.01 0.47 1.15
CA VAL A 47 -18.55 -0.93 1.12
C VAL A 47 -17.09 -1.08 1.54
N THR A 48 -16.45 0.00 2.00
CA THR A 48 -15.05 -0.02 2.44
C THR A 48 -14.88 -0.98 3.63
N GLY A 49 -13.84 -1.81 3.60
CA GLY A 49 -13.58 -2.83 4.61
C GLY A 49 -14.48 -4.07 4.54
N MET A 50 -15.56 -4.07 3.75
CA MET A 50 -16.41 -5.25 3.57
C MET A 50 -15.72 -6.31 2.71
N PRO A 51 -16.05 -7.61 2.90
CA PRO A 51 -15.64 -8.65 1.95
C PRO A 51 -16.16 -8.34 0.55
N SER A 52 -15.33 -8.48 -0.47
CA SER A 52 -15.66 -8.15 -1.87
C SER A 52 -16.94 -8.82 -2.37
N SER A 53 -17.20 -10.08 -1.98
CA SER A 53 -18.46 -10.78 -2.34
C SER A 53 -19.70 -10.09 -1.76
N GLN A 54 -19.65 -9.67 -0.49
CA GLN A 54 -20.75 -8.97 0.18
C GLN A 54 -20.91 -7.55 -0.39
N ALA A 55 -19.80 -6.86 -0.66
CA ALA A 55 -19.79 -5.54 -1.28
C ALA A 55 -20.45 -5.56 -2.67
N MET A 56 -20.08 -6.53 -3.51
CA MET A 56 -20.65 -6.70 -4.85
C MET A 56 -22.16 -6.98 -4.79
N ALA A 57 -22.60 -7.84 -3.88
CA ALA A 57 -24.02 -8.12 -3.69
C ALA A 57 -24.80 -6.87 -3.26
N LYS A 58 -24.25 -6.08 -2.31
CA LYS A 58 -24.87 -4.84 -1.82
C LYS A 58 -24.98 -3.77 -2.92
N ILE A 59 -23.94 -3.61 -3.74
CA ILE A 59 -23.93 -2.65 -4.85
C ILE A 59 -24.95 -3.07 -5.92
N THR A 60 -24.95 -4.35 -6.29
CA THR A 60 -25.89 -4.90 -7.28
C THR A 60 -27.34 -4.76 -6.82
N ALA A 61 -27.61 -5.00 -5.53
CA ALA A 61 -28.94 -4.84 -4.93
C ALA A 61 -29.46 -3.39 -4.98
N MET A 62 -28.58 -2.40 -5.12
CA MET A 62 -28.93 -0.98 -5.28
C MET A 62 -29.08 -0.56 -6.75
N GLY A 63 -29.03 -1.48 -7.71
CA GLY A 63 -29.12 -1.17 -9.15
C GLY A 63 -27.86 -0.49 -9.69
N LEU A 64 -26.70 -0.74 -9.06
CA LEU A 64 -25.39 -0.24 -9.47
C LEU A 64 -24.50 -1.41 -9.94
N GLN A 65 -23.46 -1.11 -10.71
CA GLN A 65 -22.58 -2.15 -11.29
C GLN A 65 -21.22 -2.18 -10.59
N PRO A 66 -20.89 -3.19 -9.77
CA PRO A 66 -19.57 -3.28 -9.15
C PRO A 66 -18.54 -3.79 -10.17
N VAL A 67 -17.41 -3.09 -10.28
CA VAL A 67 -16.27 -3.51 -11.10
C VAL A 67 -14.99 -3.41 -10.29
N VAL A 68 -14.21 -4.48 -10.23
CA VAL A 68 -12.87 -4.43 -9.62
C VAL A 68 -11.93 -3.76 -10.61
N LEU A 69 -11.46 -2.56 -10.26
CA LEU A 69 -10.53 -1.79 -11.09
C LEU A 69 -9.09 -2.25 -10.86
N ASP A 70 -8.73 -2.45 -9.60
CA ASP A 70 -7.36 -2.77 -9.21
C ASP A 70 -7.31 -3.65 -7.96
N THR A 71 -6.15 -4.28 -7.74
CA THR A 71 -5.87 -5.08 -6.55
C THR A 71 -4.55 -4.67 -5.93
N VAL A 72 -4.60 -4.36 -4.63
CA VAL A 72 -3.45 -3.92 -3.83
C VAL A 72 -3.26 -4.88 -2.67
N PHE A 73 -2.09 -4.86 -2.03
CA PHE A 73 -1.83 -5.68 -0.86
C PHE A 73 -1.52 -4.81 0.35
N PHE A 74 -2.35 -4.95 1.38
CA PHE A 74 -2.12 -4.43 2.72
C PHE A 74 -2.22 -5.60 3.69
N ASP A 75 -1.15 -5.80 4.46
CA ASP A 75 -1.03 -6.80 5.52
C ASP A 75 -1.96 -6.52 6.72
N THR A 76 -2.30 -5.26 6.93
CA THR A 76 -3.21 -4.79 7.98
C THR A 76 -4.70 -5.02 7.68
N LEU A 77 -5.06 -5.29 6.41
CA LEU A 77 -6.44 -5.45 5.98
C LEU A 77 -6.78 -6.92 5.74
N ALA A 78 -8.05 -7.28 5.95
CA ALA A 78 -8.52 -8.64 5.69
C ALA A 78 -8.36 -9.02 4.20
N PRO A 79 -8.05 -10.29 3.88
CA PRO A 79 -8.06 -10.82 2.52
C PRO A 79 -9.36 -10.51 1.78
N LEU A 80 -9.26 -10.11 0.51
CA LEU A 80 -10.39 -9.84 -0.38
C LEU A 80 -11.37 -8.76 0.14
N SER A 81 -10.93 -7.92 1.07
CA SER A 81 -11.71 -6.77 1.54
C SER A 81 -11.61 -5.60 0.56
N ILE A 82 -12.63 -4.74 0.52
CA ILE A 82 -12.58 -3.51 -0.28
C ILE A 82 -11.67 -2.50 0.42
N VAL A 83 -10.62 -2.08 -0.27
CA VAL A 83 -9.68 -1.06 0.21
C VAL A 83 -10.20 0.34 -0.08
N SER A 84 -10.73 0.54 -1.28
CA SER A 84 -11.31 1.81 -1.70
C SER A 84 -12.39 1.59 -2.74
N GLN A 85 -13.28 2.57 -2.84
CA GLN A 85 -14.34 2.62 -3.83
C GLN A 85 -14.34 3.98 -4.54
N THR A 86 -14.79 4.01 -5.77
CA THR A 86 -15.02 5.23 -6.53
C THR A 86 -16.28 5.06 -7.39
N PRO A 87 -17.27 5.96 -7.29
CA PRO A 87 -17.33 7.16 -6.45
C PRO A 87 -17.35 6.90 -4.93
N ALA A 88 -17.06 7.95 -4.16
CA ALA A 88 -17.06 7.88 -2.69
C ALA A 88 -18.44 7.54 -2.14
N SER A 89 -18.50 7.06 -0.91
CA SER A 89 -19.77 6.78 -0.22
C SER A 89 -20.64 8.04 -0.16
N ALA A 90 -21.96 7.83 -0.18
CA ALA A 90 -22.98 8.88 -0.24
C ALA A 90 -22.94 9.80 -1.49
N ALA A 91 -22.05 9.55 -2.46
CA ALA A 91 -22.10 10.22 -3.75
C ALA A 91 -23.41 9.88 -4.47
N LYS A 92 -23.92 10.82 -5.27
CA LYS A 92 -25.16 10.66 -6.02
C LYS A 92 -24.83 10.25 -7.46
N VAL A 93 -25.25 9.05 -7.86
CA VAL A 93 -25.00 8.49 -9.17
C VAL A 93 -26.31 8.07 -9.85
N LYS A 94 -26.29 7.88 -11.16
CA LYS A 94 -27.45 7.36 -11.90
C LYS A 94 -27.57 5.84 -11.69
N GLU A 95 -28.75 5.29 -11.99
CA GLU A 95 -28.92 3.85 -12.20
C GLU A 95 -27.86 3.30 -13.17
N ASP A 96 -27.48 2.03 -12.96
CA ASP A 96 -26.48 1.31 -13.75
C ASP A 96 -25.08 1.93 -13.75
N HIS A 97 -24.81 2.90 -12.87
CA HIS A 97 -23.48 3.48 -12.75
C HIS A 97 -22.47 2.45 -12.23
N ILE A 98 -21.27 2.49 -12.80
CA ILE A 98 -20.16 1.60 -12.43
C ILE A 98 -19.51 2.13 -11.16
N ILE A 99 -19.44 1.28 -10.14
CA ILE A 99 -18.67 1.51 -8.92
C ILE A 99 -17.37 0.74 -9.04
N TYR A 100 -16.27 1.48 -9.19
CA TYR A 100 -14.93 0.94 -9.22
C TYR A 100 -14.47 0.61 -7.81
N LEU A 101 -13.97 -0.62 -7.64
CA LEU A 101 -13.51 -1.14 -6.37
C LEU A 101 -12.03 -1.49 -6.46
N THR A 102 -11.27 -1.11 -5.44
CA THR A 102 -9.92 -1.60 -5.21
C THR A 102 -10.00 -2.67 -4.14
N VAL A 103 -9.49 -3.86 -4.41
CA VAL A 103 -9.63 -5.02 -3.51
C VAL A 103 -8.28 -5.42 -2.92
N ASN A 104 -8.27 -5.79 -1.65
CA ASN A 104 -7.08 -6.32 -0.99
C ASN A 104 -6.80 -7.74 -1.46
N ARG A 105 -5.56 -8.03 -1.85
CA ARG A 105 -5.17 -9.35 -2.34
C ARG A 105 -5.23 -10.38 -1.21
N ALA A 106 -5.68 -11.59 -1.53
CA ALA A 106 -5.67 -12.69 -0.57
C ALA A 106 -4.27 -13.24 -0.30
N VAL A 107 -3.41 -13.19 -1.32
CA VAL A 107 -2.04 -13.71 -1.25
C VAL A 107 -1.07 -12.53 -1.42
N PRO A 108 -0.08 -12.39 -0.51
CA PRO A 108 0.94 -11.37 -0.63
C PRO A 108 1.71 -11.49 -1.95
N PRO A 109 2.03 -10.38 -2.62
CA PRO A 109 2.92 -10.42 -3.77
C PRO A 109 4.32 -10.87 -3.35
N THR A 110 5.01 -11.57 -4.24
CA THR A 110 6.39 -12.00 -4.00
C THR A 110 7.37 -10.93 -4.47
N ILE A 111 8.26 -10.52 -3.57
CA ILE A 111 9.33 -9.56 -3.84
C ILE A 111 10.70 -10.23 -3.74
N GLN A 112 11.74 -9.56 -4.22
CA GLN A 112 13.12 -10.00 -4.04
C GLN A 112 13.67 -9.45 -2.73
N MET A 113 14.33 -10.30 -1.94
CA MET A 113 14.98 -9.90 -0.71
C MET A 113 16.10 -8.88 -1.01
N PRO A 114 16.05 -7.66 -0.43
CA PRO A 114 17.13 -6.69 -0.60
C PRO A 114 18.43 -7.19 0.04
N ASN A 115 19.56 -6.65 -0.42
CA ASN A 115 20.84 -6.88 0.26
C ASN A 115 21.00 -5.87 1.40
N LEU A 116 20.96 -6.35 2.64
CA LEU A 116 21.12 -5.53 3.83
C LEU A 116 22.54 -5.61 4.42
N VAL A 117 23.36 -6.54 3.94
CA VAL A 117 24.72 -6.76 4.47
C VAL A 117 25.57 -5.50 4.27
N GLY A 118 26.23 -5.06 5.35
CA GLY A 118 27.06 -3.86 5.38
C GLY A 118 26.30 -2.55 5.65
N TYR A 119 24.96 -2.56 5.62
CA TYR A 119 24.18 -1.38 5.99
C TYR A 119 24.10 -1.21 7.52
N SER A 120 23.94 0.03 7.96
CA SER A 120 23.59 0.30 9.36
C SER A 120 22.19 -0.23 9.70
N LEU A 121 21.91 -0.52 10.97
CA LEU A 121 20.56 -0.91 11.42
C LEU A 121 19.48 0.06 10.94
N ASN A 122 19.73 1.36 11.02
CA ASN A 122 18.76 2.39 10.60
C ASN A 122 18.52 2.34 9.09
N SER A 123 19.59 2.24 8.30
CA SER A 123 19.49 2.14 6.84
C SER A 123 18.80 0.84 6.41
N ALA A 124 19.13 -0.28 7.03
CA ALA A 124 18.50 -1.57 6.78
C ALA A 124 17.00 -1.54 7.12
N THR A 125 16.63 -0.90 8.24
CA THR A 125 15.23 -0.73 8.65
C THR A 125 14.43 0.08 7.63
N LEU A 126 14.99 1.18 7.12
CA LEU A 126 14.34 1.99 6.10
C LEU A 126 14.18 1.21 4.80
N LEU A 127 15.20 0.44 4.41
CA LEU A 127 15.19 -0.36 3.21
C LEU A 127 14.14 -1.48 3.31
N LEU A 128 14.08 -2.22 4.42
CA LEU A 128 13.03 -3.21 4.69
C LEU A 128 11.62 -2.60 4.52
N LYS A 129 11.36 -1.45 5.15
CA LYS A 129 10.07 -0.76 5.04
C LYS A 129 9.73 -0.35 3.61
N SER A 130 10.71 0.13 2.85
CA SER A 130 10.49 0.53 1.44
C SER A 130 10.11 -0.64 0.53
N PHE A 131 10.55 -1.85 0.87
CA PHE A 131 10.19 -3.09 0.19
C PHE A 131 8.91 -3.73 0.78
N GLY A 132 8.28 -3.12 1.79
CA GLY A 132 7.12 -3.69 2.46
C GLY A 132 7.43 -4.93 3.29
N LEU A 133 8.65 -5.01 3.83
CA LEU A 133 9.09 -6.03 4.78
C LEU A 133 9.11 -5.46 6.20
N HIS A 134 8.98 -6.36 7.18
CA HIS A 134 9.00 -5.99 8.59
C HIS A 134 10.36 -6.29 9.21
N LEU A 135 10.82 -5.37 10.06
CA LEU A 135 11.99 -5.62 10.90
C LEU A 135 11.57 -6.53 12.06
N GLY A 136 12.27 -7.65 12.20
CA GLY A 136 12.13 -8.56 13.34
C GLY A 136 13.04 -8.20 14.50
N THR A 137 13.56 -9.23 15.14
CA THR A 137 14.57 -9.14 16.18
C THR A 137 15.95 -8.83 15.61
N HIS A 138 16.81 -8.24 16.45
CA HIS A 138 18.22 -8.06 16.11
C HIS A 138 19.10 -8.63 17.22
N SER A 139 20.20 -9.26 16.81
CA SER A 139 21.20 -9.84 17.71
C SER A 139 22.59 -9.35 17.35
N TYR A 140 23.48 -9.26 18.33
CA TYR A 140 24.86 -8.85 18.10
C TYR A 140 25.79 -10.06 17.97
N THR A 141 26.76 -9.98 17.05
CA THR A 141 27.82 -10.97 16.86
C THR A 141 29.17 -10.27 16.80
N ALA A 142 30.22 -10.99 17.20
CA ALA A 142 31.60 -10.56 17.04
C ALA A 142 31.90 -10.24 15.56
N ASN A 143 32.15 -8.98 15.25
CA ASN A 143 32.54 -8.53 13.91
C ASN A 143 33.42 -7.27 13.99
N LEU A 144 34.32 -7.09 13.02
CA LEU A 144 35.17 -5.92 12.89
C LEU A 144 34.36 -4.64 12.66
N VAL A 145 33.25 -4.73 11.92
CA VAL A 145 32.42 -3.57 11.59
C VAL A 145 31.30 -3.44 12.61
N LYS A 146 31.40 -2.39 13.44
CA LYS A 146 30.38 -2.05 14.44
C LYS A 146 29.10 -1.52 13.78
N ASP A 147 27.95 -1.89 14.34
CA ASP A 147 26.61 -1.39 13.99
C ASP A 147 26.20 -1.65 12.51
N ALA A 148 26.92 -2.54 11.83
CA ALA A 148 26.61 -2.99 10.48
C ALA A 148 25.94 -4.36 10.50
N VAL A 149 24.98 -4.55 9.60
CA VAL A 149 24.34 -5.84 9.38
C VAL A 149 25.36 -6.81 8.79
N VAL A 150 25.57 -7.92 9.50
CA VAL A 150 26.45 -9.02 9.10
C VAL A 150 25.64 -10.06 8.35
N LYS A 151 24.45 -10.38 8.86
CA LYS A 151 23.54 -11.37 8.28
C LYS A 151 22.10 -10.90 8.37
N GLN A 152 21.31 -11.37 7.43
CA GLN A 152 19.87 -11.20 7.39
C GLN A 152 19.23 -12.59 7.45
N MET A 153 18.21 -12.74 8.29
CA MET A 153 17.61 -14.02 8.63
C MET A 153 16.09 -13.96 8.47
N MET A 154 15.50 -15.11 8.13
CA MET A 154 14.07 -15.31 8.08
C MET A 154 13.74 -16.49 8.99
N GLY A 155 13.31 -16.20 10.22
CA GLY A 155 13.26 -17.21 11.28
C GLY A 155 14.66 -17.73 11.58
N ASP A 156 14.83 -19.06 11.66
CA ASP A 156 16.12 -19.68 12.01
C ASP A 156 17.10 -19.83 10.83
N SER A 157 16.72 -19.38 9.62
CA SER A 157 17.51 -19.57 8.40
C SER A 157 18.05 -18.25 7.84
N GLU A 158 19.32 -18.27 7.43
CA GLU A 158 19.94 -17.14 6.72
C GLU A 158 19.36 -17.02 5.31
N ILE A 159 19.01 -15.79 4.90
CA ILE A 159 18.39 -15.52 3.61
C ILE A 159 19.30 -14.68 2.72
N VAL A 160 19.62 -15.18 1.53
CA VAL A 160 20.46 -14.43 0.58
C VAL A 160 19.66 -13.37 -0.17
N ALA A 161 20.33 -12.28 -0.54
CA ALA A 161 19.74 -11.25 -1.39
C ALA A 161 19.27 -11.83 -2.74
N GLY A 162 18.17 -11.29 -3.28
CA GLY A 162 17.54 -11.78 -4.51
C GLY A 162 16.59 -12.97 -4.30
N THR A 163 16.58 -13.61 -3.12
CA THR A 163 15.63 -14.67 -2.78
C THR A 163 14.20 -14.14 -2.87
N ARG A 164 13.31 -14.91 -3.48
CA ARG A 164 11.89 -14.54 -3.62
C ARG A 164 11.15 -14.81 -2.32
N ILE A 165 10.64 -13.76 -1.68
CA ILE A 165 9.88 -13.85 -0.42
C ILE A 165 8.55 -13.12 -0.52
N PRO A 166 7.52 -13.54 0.24
CA PRO A 166 6.28 -12.79 0.34
C PRO A 166 6.51 -11.39 0.92
N MET A 167 5.81 -10.38 0.38
CA MET A 167 5.71 -9.08 1.03
C MET A 167 5.06 -9.22 2.42
N GLY A 168 5.48 -8.40 3.38
CA GLY A 168 5.07 -8.50 4.78
C GLY A 168 5.82 -9.57 5.58
N THR A 169 6.85 -10.21 4.99
CA THR A 169 7.72 -11.13 5.74
C THR A 169 8.56 -10.35 6.76
N THR A 170 8.71 -10.93 7.96
CA THR A 170 9.58 -10.41 9.00
C THR A 170 11.01 -10.91 8.79
N ILE A 171 11.98 -9.99 8.81
CA ILE A 171 13.40 -10.27 8.64
C ILE A 171 14.15 -9.90 9.92
N ASP A 172 14.84 -10.87 10.50
CA ASP A 172 15.72 -10.69 11.64
C ASP A 172 17.13 -10.27 11.18
N LEU A 173 17.82 -9.45 11.95
CA LEU A 173 19.14 -8.91 11.58
C LEU A 173 20.22 -9.29 12.60
N VAL A 174 21.33 -9.82 12.12
CA VAL A 174 22.53 -10.03 12.93
C VAL A 174 23.48 -8.87 12.68
N ILE A 175 23.84 -8.15 13.74
CA ILE A 175 24.61 -6.91 13.70
C ILE A 175 26.00 -7.14 14.29
N GLY A 176 27.00 -6.49 13.73
CA GLY A 176 28.36 -6.51 14.27
C GLY A 176 28.49 -5.62 15.50
N ASP A 177 29.07 -6.15 16.57
CA ASP A 177 29.33 -5.41 17.81
C ASP A 177 30.63 -4.60 17.81
N GLY A 178 31.48 -4.74 16.79
CA GLY A 178 32.80 -4.12 16.73
C GLY A 178 33.87 -4.83 17.57
N SER A 179 33.55 -5.96 18.20
CA SER A 179 34.50 -6.77 18.99
C SER A 179 35.35 -7.72 18.14
N GLY A 180 35.22 -7.61 16.81
CA GLY A 180 35.95 -8.42 15.83
C GLY A 180 37.39 -8.61 16.24
N SER A 181 37.71 -9.87 16.52
CA SER A 181 38.94 -10.32 17.14
C SER A 181 40.16 -9.76 16.40
N GLN A 182 40.74 -8.70 16.96
CA GLN A 182 42.16 -8.52 16.83
C GLN A 182 42.77 -9.68 17.61
N MET A 183 43.04 -10.80 16.93
CA MET A 183 43.96 -11.79 17.45
C MET A 183 45.31 -11.06 17.57
N MET A 184 45.57 -10.48 18.72
CA MET A 184 46.87 -9.92 19.05
C MET A 184 47.79 -11.11 19.33
N SER A 185 48.89 -11.20 18.61
CA SER A 185 49.93 -12.16 18.97
C SER A 185 50.43 -11.79 20.36
N VAL A 186 50.30 -12.71 21.32
CA VAL A 186 50.83 -12.49 22.68
C VAL A 186 52.34 -12.28 22.53
N PRO A 187 52.86 -11.09 22.87
CA PRO A 187 54.28 -10.86 22.76
C PRO A 187 55.04 -11.71 23.80
N ASP A 188 56.22 -12.17 23.42
CA ASP A 188 57.12 -12.80 24.37
C ASP A 188 57.72 -11.73 25.28
N ILE A 189 57.34 -11.78 26.55
CA ILE A 189 57.80 -10.88 27.62
C ILE A 189 58.67 -11.62 28.65
N ILE A 190 59.06 -12.86 28.36
CA ILE A 190 59.87 -13.69 29.25
C ILE A 190 61.28 -13.06 29.35
N GLY A 191 61.69 -12.75 30.58
CA GLY A 191 63.00 -12.15 30.87
C GLY A 191 63.02 -10.60 30.90
N MET A 192 61.90 -9.94 30.59
CA MET A 192 61.79 -8.47 30.74
C MET A 192 61.67 -8.05 32.20
N GLN A 193 62.12 -6.84 32.52
CA GLN A 193 61.88 -6.26 33.84
C GLN A 193 60.38 -5.91 34.00
N LEU A 194 59.82 -6.06 35.21
CA LEU A 194 58.38 -5.85 35.46
C LEU A 194 57.87 -4.47 35.02
N SER A 195 58.66 -3.41 35.21
CA SER A 195 58.33 -2.05 34.75
C SER A 195 58.24 -1.98 33.22
N GLU A 196 59.25 -2.53 32.54
CA GLU A 196 59.34 -2.56 31.09
C GLU A 196 58.22 -3.39 30.46
N ALA A 197 57.92 -4.56 31.02
CA ALA A 197 56.82 -5.40 30.57
C ALA A 197 55.46 -4.71 30.72
N LYS A 198 55.25 -3.94 31.81
CA LYS A 198 54.02 -3.17 32.03
C LYS A 198 53.87 -2.04 31.01
N ASP A 199 54.93 -1.30 30.75
CA ASP A 199 54.91 -0.21 29.78
C ASP A 199 54.68 -0.75 28.36
N TYR A 200 55.30 -1.90 28.04
CA TYR A 200 55.15 -2.59 26.77
C TYR A 200 53.71 -3.08 26.54
N ILE A 201 53.10 -3.76 27.52
CA ILE A 201 51.70 -4.22 27.44
C ILE A 201 50.73 -3.03 27.36
N SER A 202 50.98 -1.97 28.13
CA SER A 202 50.14 -0.77 28.12
C SER A 202 50.19 -0.03 26.78
N SER A 203 51.33 -0.07 26.08
CA SER A 203 51.48 0.50 24.73
C SER A 203 50.61 -0.21 23.68
N MET A 204 50.22 -1.47 23.93
CA MET A 204 49.38 -2.26 23.05
C MET A 204 47.87 -2.10 23.32
N ASN A 205 47.48 -1.08 24.11
CA ASN A 205 46.09 -0.85 24.49
C ASN A 205 45.47 -2.03 25.27
N CYS A 206 46.31 -2.85 25.90
CA CYS A 206 45.90 -3.95 26.77
C CYS A 206 45.85 -3.50 28.23
N SER A 207 44.86 -4.00 28.97
CA SER A 207 44.77 -3.76 30.42
C SER A 207 45.56 -4.84 31.18
N ILE A 208 46.40 -4.42 32.12
CA ILE A 208 47.19 -5.34 32.95
C ILE A 208 46.29 -5.96 34.03
N GLY A 209 46.24 -7.30 34.08
CA GLY A 209 45.50 -8.06 35.09
C GLY A 209 46.24 -8.20 36.44
N ALA A 210 45.78 -9.11 37.29
CA ALA A 210 46.43 -9.40 38.55
C ALA A 210 47.84 -9.99 38.33
N VAL A 211 48.85 -9.37 38.94
CA VAL A 211 50.25 -9.84 38.90
C VAL A 211 50.51 -10.67 40.15
N THR A 212 50.82 -11.95 39.97
CA THR A 212 51.24 -12.86 41.05
C THR A 212 52.72 -13.19 40.88
N LEU A 213 53.51 -12.98 41.92
CA LEU A 213 54.90 -13.42 41.97
C LEU A 213 54.92 -14.91 42.31
N ILE A 214 55.57 -15.70 41.46
CA ILE A 214 55.77 -17.15 41.63
C ILE A 214 57.09 -17.42 42.33
#